data_AF-A0A645FRW7-F1
#
_entry.id   AF-A0A645FRW7-F1
#
_cell.length_a   1.000
_cell.length_b   1.000
_cell.length_c   1.000
_cell.angle_alpha   90.00
_cell.angle_beta   90.00
_cell.angle_gamma   90.00
#
_symmetry.space_group_name_H-M   'P 1'
#
loop_
_entity.id
_entity.type
_entity.pdbx_description
1 polymer ?
#
loop_
_entity_poly.entity_id
_entity_poly.type
_entity_poly.pdbx_seq_one_letter_code
_entity_poly.pdbx_strand_id
1 'polypeptide(L)' 'MVDHGHGQYVDENAYTNTIEGFWSILYRGLTAIYNHTSKKHLQRYVKEFCNRYNTRDFDDVLRFNFFLAIHLIV' A
#
# COMPACT_ATOMS: atom_id res chain seq x y z
N MET A 1 12.97 -7.49 13.95
CA MET A 1 14.13 -7.85 13.10
C MET A 1 14.70 -9.09 13.74
N VAL A 2 14.62 -10.24 13.06
CA VAL A 2 14.99 -11.54 13.64
C VAL A 2 16.51 -11.74 13.59
N ASP A 3 17.08 -12.22 14.70
CA ASP A 3 18.50 -12.56 14.77
C ASP A 3 18.73 -14.03 14.41
N HIS A 4 19.04 -14.26 13.14
CA HIS A 4 19.35 -15.60 12.64
C HIS A 4 20.65 -16.19 13.21
N GLY A 5 21.56 -15.37 13.74
CA GLY A 5 22.81 -15.82 14.38
C GLY A 5 22.59 -16.53 15.70
N HIS A 6 21.49 -16.21 16.40
CA HIS A 6 21.08 -16.85 17.65
C HIS A 6 19.99 -17.92 17.47
N GLY A 7 19.71 -18.34 16.23
CA GLY A 7 18.68 -19.33 15.93
C GLY A 7 17.25 -18.81 16.10
N GLN A 8 17.05 -17.48 16.11
CA GLN A 8 15.73 -16.88 16.08
C GLN A 8 15.26 -16.74 14.63
N TYR A 9 14.16 -17.44 14.31
CA TYR A 9 13.59 -17.47 12.96
C TYR A 9 12.26 -16.73 12.85
N VAL A 10 11.56 -16.52 13.97
CA VAL A 10 10.29 -15.80 14.04
C VAL A 10 10.29 -14.96 15.30
N ASP A 11 9.80 -13.73 15.19
CA ASP A 11 9.59 -12.80 16.29
C ASP A 11 8.11 -12.39 16.29
N GLU A 12 7.27 -13.20 16.95
CA GLU A 12 5.82 -13.04 17.01
C GLU A 12 5.17 -12.70 15.65
N ASN A 13 4.55 -11.51 15.54
CA ASN A 13 3.89 -10.99 14.34
C ASN A 13 4.80 -10.06 13.52
N ALA A 14 6.11 -10.02 13.78
CA ALA A 14 7.05 -9.18 13.05
C ALA A 14 7.44 -9.85 11.72
N TYR A 15 6.58 -9.70 10.71
CA TYR A 15 6.83 -10.15 9.34
C TYR A 15 6.92 -8.96 8.36
N THR A 16 7.82 -9.05 7.37
CA THR A 16 7.95 -8.07 6.28
C THR A 16 7.08 -8.42 5.06
N ASN A 17 6.58 -9.65 4.98
CA ASN A 17 5.78 -10.16 3.87
C ASN A 17 4.60 -9.24 3.50
N THR A 18 3.97 -8.59 4.47
CA THR A 18 2.85 -7.67 4.22
C THR A 18 3.29 -6.41 3.48
N ILE A 19 4.37 -5.76 3.93
CA ILE A 19 4.87 -4.54 3.27
C ILE A 19 5.52 -4.87 1.92
N GLU A 20 6.20 -6.01 1.80
CA GLU A 20 6.73 -6.50 0.53
C GLU A 20 5.62 -6.79 -0.48
N GLY A 21 4.52 -7.42 -0.03
CA GLY A 21 3.32 -7.65 -0.83
C GLY A 21 2.70 -6.34 -1.32
N PHE A 22 2.61 -5.33 -0.46
CA PHE A 22 2.14 -3.99 -0.85
C PHE A 22 2.97 -3.38 -1.99
N TRP A 23 4.30 -3.39 -1.86
CA TRP A 23 5.19 -2.87 -2.91
C TRP A 23 5.09 -3.66 -4.22
N SER A 24 4.90 -4.97 -4.12
CA SER A 24 4.65 -5.85 -5.26
C SER A 24 3.39 -5.45 -6.05
N ILE A 25 2.31 -5.09 -5.36
CA ILE A 25 1.06 -4.63 -5.96
C ILE A 25 1.24 -3.24 -6.58
N LEU A 26 1.88 -2.32 -5.87
CA LEU A 26 2.13 -0.96 -6.34
C LEU A 26 2.96 -0.95 -7.61
N TYR A 27 4.06 -1.71 -7.66
CA TYR A 27 4.92 -1.79 -8.84
C TYR A 27 4.16 -2.30 -10.07
N ARG A 28 3.39 -3.39 -9.93
CA ARG A 28 2.54 -3.92 -11.00
C ARG A 28 1.50 -2.91 -11.46
N GLY A 29 0.86 -2.21 -10.53
CA GLY A 29 -0.13 -1.19 -10.84
C GLY A 29 0.47 0.00 -11.60
N LEU A 30 1.67 0.45 -11.21
CA LEU A 30 2.39 1.50 -11.94
C LEU A 30 2.72 1.06 -13.36
N THR A 31 3.24 -0.16 -13.58
CA THR A 31 3.60 -0.62 -14.93
C THR A 31 2.38 -0.97 -15.80
N ALA A 32 1.32 -1.54 -15.22
CA ALA A 32 0.18 -2.06 -15.99
C ALA A 32 -0.93 -1.03 -16.23
N ILE A 33 -1.20 -0.15 -15.25
CA ILE A 33 -2.28 0.84 -15.33
C ILE A 33 -1.73 2.17 -15.82
N TYR A 34 -0.61 2.60 -15.22
CA TYR A 34 -0.01 3.91 -15.45
C TYR A 34 1.19 3.80 -16.39
N ASN A 35 0.95 3.45 -17.65
CA ASN A 35 1.98 3.25 -18.70
C ASN A 35 3.10 4.31 -18.72
N HIS A 36 2.82 5.55 -18.31
CA HIS A 36 3.82 6.58 -18.08
C HIS A 36 3.56 7.35 -16.79
N THR A 37 4.46 7.22 -15.80
CA THR A 37 4.39 7.97 -14.54
C THR A 37 5.49 9.03 -14.45
N SER A 38 5.08 10.25 -14.13
CA SER A 38 6.03 11.34 -13.87
C SER A 38 6.32 11.42 -12.37
N LYS A 39 7.57 11.71 -12.01
CA LYS A 39 8.02 11.88 -10.61
C LYS A 39 7.13 12.88 -9.84
N LYS A 40 6.61 13.91 -10.50
CA LYS A 40 5.73 14.93 -9.90
C LYS A 40 4.41 14.37 -9.36
N HIS A 41 3.96 13.21 -9.82
CA HIS A 41 2.71 12.58 -9.40
C HIS A 41 2.91 11.32 -8.55
N LEU A 42 4.16 10.93 -8.24
CA LEU A 42 4.44 9.69 -7.54
C LEU A 42 3.73 9.60 -6.18
N GLN A 43 3.69 10.73 -5.46
CA GLN A 43 2.95 10.84 -4.20
C GLN A 43 1.44 10.56 -4.36
N ARG A 44 0.83 10.97 -5.48
CA ARG A 44 -0.60 10.71 -5.73
C ARG A 44 -0.86 9.22 -5.94
N TYR A 45 -0.01 8.55 -6.72
CA TYR A 45 -0.13 7.11 -6.93
C TYR A 45 0.06 6.33 -5.63
N VAL A 46 1.11 6.63 -4.85
CA VAL A 46 1.33 5.97 -3.55
C VAL A 46 0.14 6.17 -2.62
N LYS A 47 -0.38 7.40 -2.50
CA LYS A 47 -1.55 7.72 -1.66
C LYS A 47 -2.79 6.93 -2.08
N GLU A 48 -3.03 6.79 -3.38
CA GLU A 48 -4.13 5.98 -3.91
C GLU A 48 -3.97 4.49 -3.54
N PHE A 49 -2.80 3.90 -3.76
CA PHE A 49 -2.53 2.50 -3.42
C PHE A 49 -2.61 2.24 -1.92
N CYS A 50 -2.11 3.16 -1.08
CA CYS A 50 -2.28 3.09 0.37
C CYS A 50 -3.77 3.11 0.75
N ASN A 51 -4.57 4.00 0.16
CA ASN A 51 -6.00 4.05 0.44
C ASN A 51 -6.67 2.73 0.05
N ARG A 52 -6.42 2.20 -1.15
CA ARG A 52 -6.95 0.92 -1.60
C ARG A 52 -6.56 -0.23 -0.67
N TYR A 53 -5.30 -0.27 -0.24
CA TYR A 53 -4.80 -1.33 0.62
C TYR A 53 -5.39 -1.28 2.03
N ASN A 54 -5.60 -0.08 2.58
CA ASN A 54 -6.13 0.12 3.93
C ASN A 54 -7.66 0.02 4.02
N THR A 55 -8.36 0.22 2.89
CA THR A 55 -9.84 0.16 2.82
C THR A 55 -10.33 -1.08 2.07
N ARG A 56 -9.49 -2.13 1.95
CA ARG A 56 -9.80 -3.32 1.14
C ARG A 56 -11.03 -4.08 1.62
N ASP A 57 -11.31 -4.00 2.92
CA ASP A 57 -12.41 -4.69 3.59
C ASP A 57 -13.65 -3.79 3.75
N PHE A 58 -13.62 -2.57 3.23
CA PHE A 58 -14.74 -1.64 3.31
C PHE A 58 -15.77 -1.96 2.22
N ASP A 59 -17.03 -1.74 2.56
CA ASP A 59 -18.10 -1.64 1.56
C ASP A 59 -17.79 -0.52 0.55
N ASP A 60 -18.20 -0.71 -0.71
CA ASP A 60 -17.89 0.22 -1.79
C ASP A 60 -18.38 1.64 -1.52
N VAL A 61 -19.55 1.79 -0.89
CA VAL A 61 -20.11 3.12 -0.54
C VAL A 61 -19.24 3.79 0.52
N LEU A 62 -18.81 3.04 1.54
CA LEU A 62 -17.93 3.54 2.59
C LEU A 62 -16.57 3.92 2.04
N ARG A 63 -16.01 3.10 1.15
CA ARG A 63 -14.71 3.35 0.52
C ARG A 63 -14.74 4.60 -0.36
N PHE A 64 -15.82 4.81 -1.11
CA PHE A 64 -16.00 6.00 -1.94
C PHE A 64 -16.11 7.27 -1.08
N ASN A 65 -16.94 7.24 -0.03
CA ASN A 65 -17.09 8.37 0.89
C ASN A 65 -15.77 8.70 1.60
N PHE A 66 -15.02 7.69 2.03
CA PHE A 66 -13.71 7.86 2.67
C PHE A 66 -12.68 8.47 1.72
N PHE A 67 -12.67 8.04 0.45
CA PHE A 67 -11.81 8.61 -0.57
C PHE A 67 -12.10 10.11 -0.80
N LEU A 68 -13.37 10.50 -0.91
CA LEU A 68 -13.76 11.91 -1.04
C LEU A 68 -13.33 12.73 0.16
N ALA A 69 -13.55 12.24 1.37
CA ALA A 69 -13.17 12.94 2.60
C ALA A 69 -11.65 13.22 2.67
N ILE A 70 -10.81 12.27 2.26
CA ILE A 70 -9.34 12.41 2.28
C ILE A 70 -8.82 13.35 1.17
N HIS A 71 -9.56 13.51 0.07
CA HIS A 71 -9.17 14.39 -1.04
C HIS A 71 -9.73 15.81 -0.92
N LEU A 72 -10.81 16.03 -0.17
CA LEU A 72 -11.43 17.35 0.02
C LEU A 72 -10.83 18.16 1.19
N ILE A 73 -9.98 17.55 2.03
CA ILE A 73 -9.34 18.20 3.18
C ILE A 73 -7.90 18.67 2.85
N VAL A 74 -7.46 18.55 1.59
CA VAL A 74 -6.15 19.05 1.11
C VAL A 74 -6.34 20.02 -0.06
#